data_AF-A0A453PMQ8-F1
#
_entry.id   AF-A0A453PMQ8-F1
#
_cell.length_a   1.000
_cell.length_b   1.000
_cell.length_c   1.000
_cell.angle_alpha   90.00
_cell.angle_beta   90.00
_cell.angle_gamma   90.00
#
_symmetry.space_group_name_H-M   'P 1'
#
loop_
_entity.id
_entity.type
_entity.pdbx_description
1 polymer ?
#
loop_
_entity_poly.entity_id
_entity_poly.type
_entity_poly.pdbx_seq_one_letter_code
_entity_poly.pdbx_strand_id
1 'polypeptide(L)'
;RAAPAGWHANSAEFEQEEGKAAVAEQRMEMLRSWLPLLCRGSNGTDAPVLSGRERAEMVTVLEELIEKLRWEQQEEALALWLHHFAACPDTDWPNLERCYTRWYAESRKLLA
;
A
#
# COMPACT_ATOMS: atom_id res chain seq x y z
N ARG A 1 -10.03 32.84 -41.79
CA ARG A 1 -10.73 32.19 -40.65
C ARG A 1 -9.69 31.34 -39.92
N ALA A 2 -9.06 31.87 -38.87
CA ALA A 2 -8.12 31.10 -38.06
C ALA A 2 -8.90 30.41 -36.94
N ALA A 3 -8.70 29.10 -36.76
CA ALA A 3 -9.22 28.36 -35.62
C ALA A 3 -8.28 28.56 -34.41
N PRO A 4 -8.80 28.68 -33.18
CA PRO A 4 -7.95 28.82 -32.01
C PRO A 4 -7.34 27.46 -31.62
N ALA A 5 -6.02 27.42 -31.55
CA ALA A 5 -5.28 26.35 -30.90
C ALA A 5 -5.41 26.50 -29.39
N GLY A 6 -5.94 25.48 -28.71
CA GLY A 6 -5.96 25.51 -27.24
C GLY A 6 -6.71 24.40 -26.52
N TRP A 7 -6.77 23.18 -27.07
CA TRP A 7 -7.59 22.11 -26.47
C TRP A 7 -6.84 20.77 -26.25
N HIS A 8 -5.55 20.68 -26.58
CA HIS A 8 -4.82 19.40 -26.52
C HIS A 8 -3.99 19.18 -25.26
N ALA A 9 -3.70 20.21 -24.44
CA ALA A 9 -2.86 20.05 -23.25
C ALA A 9 -3.55 19.26 -22.13
N ASN A 10 -4.86 19.47 -21.94
CA ASN A 10 -5.62 18.85 -20.85
C ASN A 10 -5.86 17.34 -21.03
N SER A 11 -5.92 16.85 -22.28
CA SER A 11 -6.28 15.45 -22.58
C SER A 11 -5.18 14.46 -22.20
N ALA A 12 -3.91 14.78 -22.46
CA ALA A 12 -2.78 13.90 -22.16
C ALA A 12 -2.45 13.86 -20.65
N GLU A 13 -2.66 14.98 -19.95
CA GLU A 13 -2.52 15.05 -18.49
C GLU A 13 -3.60 14.19 -17.80
N PHE A 14 -4.84 14.27 -18.29
CA PHE A 14 -5.95 13.46 -17.79
C PHE A 14 -5.74 11.96 -18.01
N GLU A 15 -5.33 11.52 -19.22
CA GLU A 15 -5.00 10.12 -19.51
C GLU A 15 -3.86 9.58 -18.63
N GLN A 16 -2.87 10.43 -18.31
CA GLN A 16 -1.76 10.07 -17.43
C GLN A 16 -2.17 9.99 -15.95
N GLU A 17 -3.09 10.84 -15.50
CA GLU A 17 -3.69 10.75 -14.16
C GLU A 17 -4.59 9.51 -14.02
N GLU A 18 -5.42 9.20 -15.01
CA GLU A 18 -6.22 7.98 -15.04
C GLU A 18 -5.33 6.72 -15.00
N GLY A 19 -4.22 6.72 -15.76
CA GLY A 19 -3.24 5.64 -15.72
C GLY A 19 -2.59 5.48 -14.34
N LYS A 20 -2.24 6.59 -13.66
CA LYS A 20 -1.71 6.56 -12.29
C LYS A 20 -2.75 6.10 -11.28
N ALA A 21 -4.00 6.52 -11.42
CA ALA A 21 -5.10 6.12 -10.56
C ALA A 21 -5.40 4.61 -10.70
N ALA A 22 -5.45 4.09 -11.93
CA ALA A 22 -5.63 2.66 -12.19
C ALA A 22 -4.51 1.82 -11.58
N VAL A 23 -3.25 2.25 -11.71
CA VAL A 23 -2.10 1.58 -11.09
C VAL A 23 -2.19 1.62 -9.56
N ALA A 24 -2.64 2.72 -8.97
CA ALA A 24 -2.82 2.81 -7.52
C ALA A 24 -3.93 1.87 -7.01
N GLU A 25 -5.05 1.77 -7.73
CA GLU A 25 -6.12 0.82 -7.39
C GLU A 25 -5.65 -0.63 -7.51
N GLN A 26 -4.92 -0.98 -8.56
CA GLN A 26 -4.33 -2.31 -8.71
C GLN A 26 -3.40 -2.67 -7.53
N ARG A 27 -2.58 -1.72 -7.07
CA ARG A 27 -1.72 -1.91 -5.88
C ARG A 27 -2.56 -2.13 -4.62
N MET A 28 -3.67 -1.41 -4.48
CA MET A 28 -4.59 -1.62 -3.35
C MET A 28 -5.28 -2.98 -3.40
N GLU A 29 -5.72 -3.45 -4.56
CA GLU A 29 -6.28 -4.80 -4.71
C GLU A 29 -5.26 -5.88 -4.31
N MET A 30 -4.00 -5.71 -4.71
CA MET A 30 -2.92 -6.58 -4.25
C MET A 30 -2.77 -6.55 -2.73
N LEU A 31 -2.69 -5.37 -2.11
CA LEU A 31 -2.53 -5.24 -0.66
C LEU A 31 -3.72 -5.84 0.12
N ARG A 32 -4.96 -5.63 -0.37
CA ARG A 32 -6.18 -6.21 0.22
C ARG A 32 -6.14 -7.75 0.23
N SER A 33 -5.59 -8.34 -0.82
CA SER A 33 -5.45 -9.80 -0.89
C SER A 33 -4.24 -10.32 -0.11
N TRP A 34 -3.10 -9.63 -0.16
CA TRP A 34 -1.84 -10.12 0.39
C TRP A 34 -1.73 -9.90 1.89
N LEU A 35 -2.08 -8.73 2.44
CA LEU A 35 -1.89 -8.45 3.87
C LEU A 35 -2.56 -9.49 4.79
N PRO A 36 -3.83 -9.89 4.57
CA PRO A 36 -4.44 -10.93 5.39
C PRO A 36 -3.75 -12.29 5.28
N LEU A 37 -3.26 -12.64 4.09
CA LEU A 37 -2.54 -13.89 3.83
C LEU A 37 -1.17 -13.90 4.52
N LEU A 38 -0.42 -12.81 4.39
CA LEU A 38 0.92 -12.69 4.97
C LEU A 38 0.85 -12.69 6.50
N CYS A 39 -0.09 -11.97 7.10
CA CYS A 39 -0.30 -11.98 8.55
C CYS A 39 -0.64 -13.38 9.10
N ARG A 40 -1.29 -14.26 8.32
CA ARG A 40 -1.63 -15.63 8.75
C ARG A 40 -0.59 -16.69 8.36
N GLY A 41 0.15 -16.45 7.29
CA GLY A 41 1.10 -17.41 6.68
C GLY A 41 2.40 -17.61 7.48
N SER A 42 2.62 -16.80 8.51
CA SER A 42 3.70 -16.97 9.48
C SER A 42 3.55 -18.23 10.35
N ASN A 43 2.34 -18.79 10.45
CA ASN A 43 2.00 -19.90 11.35
C ASN A 43 2.39 -21.29 10.82
N GLY A 44 3.17 -21.35 9.73
CA GLY A 44 3.94 -22.51 9.26
C GLY A 44 3.31 -23.89 9.45
N THR A 45 2.66 -24.40 8.41
CA THR A 45 2.59 -25.87 8.20
C THR A 45 2.38 -26.30 6.74
N ASP A 46 1.81 -25.49 5.84
CA ASP A 46 1.46 -25.97 4.48
C ASP A 46 1.79 -25.01 3.31
N ALA A 47 2.67 -24.02 3.49
CA ALA A 47 3.03 -23.06 2.42
C ALA A 47 4.56 -22.95 2.26
N PRO A 48 5.09 -22.61 1.06
CA PRO A 48 6.52 -22.39 0.88
C PRO A 48 6.99 -21.30 1.84
N VAL A 49 7.81 -21.70 2.81
CA VAL A 49 8.31 -20.81 3.85
C VAL A 49 9.34 -19.90 3.20
N LEU A 50 8.93 -18.65 2.93
CA LEU A 50 9.87 -17.58 2.62
C LEU A 50 10.97 -17.58 3.69
N SER A 51 12.23 -17.63 3.28
CA SER A 51 13.38 -17.46 4.15
C SER A 51 13.28 -16.13 4.90
N GLY A 52 14.00 -15.98 6.02
CA GLY A 52 14.03 -14.72 6.76
C GLY A 52 14.43 -13.52 5.89
N ARG A 53 15.30 -13.74 4.89
CA ARG A 53 15.68 -12.72 3.92
C ARG A 53 14.54 -12.34 2.99
N GLU A 54 13.86 -13.32 2.38
CA GLU A 54 12.72 -13.05 1.49
C GLU A 54 11.56 -12.38 2.25
N ARG A 55 11.36 -12.73 3.52
CA ARG A 55 10.40 -12.05 4.41
C ARG A 55 10.75 -10.57 4.62
N ALA A 56 12.02 -10.25 4.83
CA ALA A 56 12.47 -8.86 5.00
C ALA A 56 12.37 -8.06 3.69
N GLU A 57 12.73 -8.69 2.55
CA GLU A 57 12.57 -8.09 1.22
C GLU A 57 11.08 -7.82 0.93
N MET A 58 10.18 -8.74 1.28
CA MET A 58 8.74 -8.54 1.14
C MET A 58 8.22 -7.38 1.99
N VAL A 59 8.65 -7.25 3.25
CA VAL A 59 8.28 -6.08 4.08
C VAL A 59 8.70 -4.79 3.40
N THR A 60 9.92 -4.72 2.87
CA THR A 60 10.42 -3.52 2.18
C THR A 60 9.56 -3.18 0.95
N VAL A 61 9.20 -4.19 0.15
CA VAL A 61 8.31 -4.00 -1.02
C VAL A 61 6.93 -3.49 -0.60
N LEU A 62 6.35 -4.03 0.48
CA LEU A 62 5.06 -3.57 1.00
C LEU A 62 5.13 -2.12 1.48
N GLU A 63 6.17 -1.75 2.22
CA GLU A 63 6.39 -0.35 2.66
C GLU A 63 6.45 0.59 1.45
N GLU A 64 7.27 0.27 0.45
CA GLU A 64 7.39 1.09 -0.77
C GLU A 64 6.10 1.18 -1.59
N LEU A 65 5.31 0.10 -1.64
CA LEU A 65 4.02 0.10 -2.31
C LEU A 65 3.06 1.04 -1.60
N ILE A 66 2.97 0.94 -0.27
CA ILE A 66 2.10 1.77 0.55
C ILE A 66 2.49 3.25 0.41
N GLU A 67 3.78 3.59 0.50
CA GLU A 67 4.25 4.97 0.36
C GLU A 67 3.87 5.63 -0.99
N LYS A 68 3.68 4.84 -2.04
CA LYS A 68 3.31 5.33 -3.38
C LYS A 68 1.80 5.47 -3.58
N LEU A 69 0.98 5.12 -2.59
CA LEU A 69 -0.48 5.26 -2.62
C LEU A 69 -0.93 6.67 -2.23
N ARG A 70 -2.19 7.00 -2.57
CA ARG A 70 -2.84 8.20 -2.04
C ARG A 70 -3.06 8.08 -0.53
N TRP A 71 -3.22 9.22 0.13
CA TRP A 71 -3.35 9.29 1.59
C TRP A 71 -4.43 8.35 2.16
N GLU A 72 -5.62 8.33 1.55
CA GLU A 72 -6.76 7.52 1.99
C GLU A 72 -6.50 6.02 1.79
N GLN A 73 -5.77 5.68 0.72
CA GLN A 73 -5.38 4.31 0.43
C GLN A 73 -4.27 3.82 1.39
N GLN A 74 -3.35 4.72 1.78
CA GLN A 74 -2.36 4.41 2.82
C GLN A 74 -3.04 4.09 4.15
N GLU A 75 -3.99 4.93 4.56
CA GLU A 75 -4.81 4.69 5.75
C GLU A 75 -5.51 3.32 5.69
N GLU A 76 -6.18 3.03 4.57
CA GLU A 76 -6.89 1.77 4.39
C GLU A 76 -5.94 0.55 4.48
N ALA A 77 -4.80 0.60 3.79
CA ALA A 77 -3.82 -0.49 3.81
C ALA A 77 -3.23 -0.70 5.21
N LEU A 78 -2.89 0.38 5.92
CA LEU A 78 -2.33 0.33 7.27
C LEU A 78 -3.35 -0.14 8.31
N ALA A 79 -4.62 0.27 8.19
CA ALA A 79 -5.70 -0.21 9.03
C ALA A 79 -5.96 -1.71 8.82
N LEU A 80 -5.96 -2.17 7.56
CA LEU A 80 -6.10 -3.58 7.22
C LEU A 80 -4.95 -4.42 7.80
N TRP A 81 -3.71 -3.96 7.62
CA TRP A 81 -2.54 -4.59 8.23
C TRP A 81 -2.69 -4.69 9.75
N LEU A 82 -2.97 -3.58 10.43
CA LEU A 82 -3.05 -3.52 11.88
C LEU A 82 -4.14 -4.47 12.42
N HIS A 83 -5.30 -4.51 11.75
CA HIS A 83 -6.40 -5.41 12.11
C HIS A 83 -5.96 -6.89 12.06
N HIS A 84 -5.28 -7.30 11.00
CA HIS A 84 -4.84 -8.69 10.85
C HIS A 84 -3.61 -9.04 11.69
N PHE A 85 -2.69 -8.11 11.85
CA PHE A 85 -1.49 -8.26 12.67
C PHE A 85 -1.85 -8.41 14.14
N ALA A 86 -2.72 -7.55 14.68
CA ALA A 86 -3.16 -7.61 16.08
C ALA A 86 -4.03 -8.84 16.39
N ALA A 87 -4.68 -9.43 15.38
CA ALA A 87 -5.51 -10.63 15.55
C ALA A 87 -4.70 -11.94 15.63
N CYS A 88 -3.40 -11.91 15.33
CA CYS A 88 -2.53 -13.09 15.33
C CYS A 88 -1.45 -12.92 16.41
N PRO A 89 -1.64 -13.41 17.65
CA PRO A 89 -0.70 -13.19 18.76
C PRO A 89 0.67 -13.86 18.56
N ASP A 90 0.74 -14.90 17.72
CA ASP A 90 1.94 -15.70 17.50
C ASP A 90 2.76 -15.26 16.27
N THR A 91 2.32 -14.21 15.55
CA THR A 91 3.03 -13.67 14.39
C THR A 91 3.62 -12.30 14.66
N ASP A 92 4.87 -12.12 14.27
CA ASP A 92 5.56 -10.84 14.20
C ASP A 92 5.73 -10.35 12.74
N TRP A 93 5.08 -11.02 11.78
CA TRP A 93 5.24 -10.76 10.35
C TRP A 93 3.91 -10.62 9.60
N PRO A 94 3.82 -9.73 8.59
CA PRO A 94 4.80 -8.70 8.21
C PRO A 94 4.80 -7.53 9.19
N ASN A 95 5.97 -7.04 9.61
CA ASN A 95 6.06 -5.88 10.51
C ASN A 95 6.09 -4.57 9.68
N LEU A 96 4.98 -3.84 9.65
CA LEU A 96 4.85 -2.52 9.02
C LEU A 96 4.75 -1.37 10.02
N GLU A 97 5.19 -1.59 11.27
CA GLU A 97 5.11 -0.61 12.37
C GLU A 97 5.81 0.71 12.00
N ARG A 98 6.94 0.64 11.29
CA ARG A 98 7.67 1.82 10.82
C ARG A 98 6.84 2.67 9.86
N CYS A 99 6.19 2.03 8.89
CA CYS A 99 5.31 2.70 7.93
C CYS A 99 4.10 3.32 8.66
N TYR A 100 3.46 2.56 9.54
CA TYR A 100 2.33 3.03 10.36
C TYR A 100 2.70 4.25 11.23
N THR A 101 3.84 4.19 11.94
CA THR A 101 4.28 5.26 12.83
C THR A 101 4.55 6.56 12.08
N ARG A 102 5.12 6.46 10.88
CA ARG A 102 5.34 7.63 10.01
C ARG A 102 4.01 8.23 9.55
N TRP A 103 3.10 7.41 9.02
CA TRP A 103 1.78 7.89 8.61
C TRP A 103 1.02 8.52 9.78
N TYR A 104 1.04 7.89 10.95
CA TYR A 104 0.41 8.42 12.17
C TYR A 104 1.02 9.76 12.63
N ALA A 105 2.35 9.90 12.55
CA ALA A 105 3.01 11.16 12.88
C ALA A 105 2.60 12.29 11.93
N GLU A 106 2.45 12.00 10.63
CA GLU A 106 1.95 12.97 9.64
C GLU A 106 0.46 13.27 9.84
N SER A 107 -0.37 12.26 10.14
CA SER A 107 -1.82 12.45 10.32
C SER A 107 -2.13 13.35 11.52
N ARG A 108 -1.35 13.24 12.59
CA ARG A 108 -1.43 14.14 13.74
C ARG A 108 -1.18 15.60 13.41
N LYS A 109 -0.34 15.90 12.43
CA LYS A 109 -0.06 17.29 12.01
C LYS A 109 -1.26 17.92 11.29
N LEU A 110 -2.16 17.12 10.71
CA LEU A 110 -3.38 17.61 10.06
C LEU A 110 -4.46 18.04 11.06
N LEU A 111 -4.34 17.60 12.32
CA LEU A 111 -5.27 17.91 13.42
C LEU A 111 -4.76 19.02 14.35
N ALA A 112 -3.56 19.53 14.12
CA ALA A 112 -2.90 20.58 14.89
C ALA A 112 -3.04 21.94 14.20
#